data_AF-T1BUY9-F1
#
_entry.id   AF-T1BUY9-F1
#
_cell.length_a   1.000
_cell.length_b   1.000
_cell.length_c   1.000
_cell.angle_alpha   90.00
_cell.angle_beta   90.00
_cell.angle_gamma   90.00
#
_symmetry.space_group_name_H-M   'P 1'
#
loop_
_entity.id
_entity.type
_entity.pdbx_description
1 polymer ?
#
loop_
_entity_poly.entity_id
_entity_poly.type
_entity_poly.pdbx_seq_one_letter_code
_entity_poly.pdbx_strand_id
1 'polypeptide(L)'
;MVRKPSRMYRRIEGQVYTRTEYMGGIPHCRITQFDTGNVHQQYRFQFSVKAEEAGNIQDKALEAARVSIVRVMDKAASNNFHLKVRKYPHAILREHKMATGAGADRISDGMRLAFGKPVGHAVRAQIGATLLTLGCRSENVPEAKIALRKASNKLSVPVRVEMIELQGFTEETRAAALAPVEAPKPEAEAAPAAEAAAEAPEKPEATGGRTVLGKGGKLPSKETTPPAKAEKPEAKPAAGKKGK
;
A
#
# COMPACT_ATOMS: atom_id res chain seq x y z
N MET A 1 10.45 19.81 -4.53
CA MET A 1 10.85 19.01 -3.34
C MET A 1 11.53 17.74 -3.82
N VAL A 2 12.75 17.49 -3.35
CA VAL A 2 13.50 16.27 -3.66
C VAL A 2 12.72 15.08 -3.13
N ARG A 3 12.50 14.07 -3.97
CA ARG A 3 11.80 12.84 -3.59
C ARG A 3 12.80 11.88 -2.98
N LYS A 4 12.43 11.26 -1.86
CA LYS A 4 13.25 10.20 -1.25
C LYS A 4 13.37 8.99 -2.20
N PRO A 5 14.52 8.29 -2.17
CA PRO A 5 14.73 7.11 -3.00
C PRO A 5 13.75 6.00 -2.60
N SER A 6 13.30 5.23 -3.60
CA SER A 6 12.30 4.17 -3.43
C SER A 6 12.74 3.06 -2.45
N ARG A 7 14.05 2.91 -2.21
CA ARG A 7 14.61 1.94 -1.25
C ARG A 7 14.00 2.06 0.16
N MET A 8 13.61 3.27 0.57
CA MET A 8 13.03 3.52 1.89
C MET A 8 11.61 2.98 2.02
N TYR A 9 10.90 2.85 0.91
CA TYR A 9 9.50 2.43 0.89
C TYR A 9 9.34 0.98 0.46
N ARG A 10 10.41 0.32 -0.04
CA ARG A 10 10.34 -1.03 -0.65
C ARG A 10 9.80 -2.09 0.31
N ARG A 11 10.19 -2.05 1.58
CA ARG A 11 9.74 -3.04 2.58
C ARG A 11 8.31 -2.76 2.99
N ILE A 12 7.53 -3.82 3.16
CA ILE A 12 6.17 -3.73 3.69
C ILE A 12 6.27 -3.63 5.20
N GLU A 13 6.00 -2.45 5.74
CA GLU A 13 6.05 -2.18 7.18
C GLU A 13 4.70 -1.65 7.67
N GLY A 14 4.31 -2.10 8.87
CA GLY A 14 3.09 -1.67 9.54
C GLY A 14 1.79 -1.92 8.77
N GLN A 15 0.70 -1.34 9.28
CA GLN A 15 -0.62 -1.42 8.67
C GLN A 15 -0.73 -0.56 7.41
N VAL A 16 -1.66 -0.92 6.52
CA VAL A 16 -1.89 -0.20 5.26
C VAL A 16 -2.74 1.04 5.50
N TYR A 17 -2.32 2.19 4.99
CA TYR A 17 -3.17 3.37 4.88
C TYR A 17 -3.87 3.36 3.52
N THR A 18 -5.19 3.14 3.50
CA THR A 18 -5.99 3.09 2.27
C THR A 18 -7.18 4.04 2.27
N ARG A 19 -7.77 4.30 3.44
CA ARG A 19 -8.99 5.12 3.57
C ARG A 19 -8.66 6.59 3.37
N THR A 20 -9.12 7.15 2.26
CA THR A 20 -8.88 8.54 1.88
C THR A 20 -9.73 9.53 2.68
N GLU A 21 -10.89 9.11 3.19
CA GLU A 21 -11.79 9.94 4.01
C GLU A 21 -11.14 10.50 5.28
N TYR A 22 -10.21 9.75 5.89
CA TYR A 22 -9.48 10.18 7.09
C TYR A 22 -8.16 10.89 6.76
N MET A 23 -7.86 11.13 5.49
CA MET A 23 -6.55 11.56 5.02
C MET A 23 -6.64 12.77 4.09
N GLY A 24 -6.27 13.95 4.60
CA GLY A 24 -6.14 15.17 3.79
C GLY A 24 -4.85 15.24 2.99
N GLY A 25 -4.87 15.90 1.83
CA GLY A 25 -3.67 16.28 1.07
C GLY A 25 -2.97 15.13 0.33
N ILE A 26 -3.70 14.06 -0.01
CA ILE A 26 -3.16 12.93 -0.76
C ILE A 26 -2.83 13.39 -2.21
N PRO A 27 -1.61 13.14 -2.72
CA PRO A 27 -1.29 13.46 -4.10
C PRO A 27 -2.03 12.54 -5.07
N HIS A 28 -2.25 13.01 -6.30
CA HIS A 28 -2.87 12.18 -7.33
C HIS A 28 -1.96 10.99 -7.72
N CYS A 29 -2.57 9.82 -7.98
CA CYS A 29 -1.89 8.64 -8.51
C CYS A 29 -1.23 8.97 -9.85
N ARG A 30 0.05 8.59 -10.03
CA ARG A 30 0.74 8.87 -11.29
C ARG A 30 0.22 8.04 -12.46
N ILE A 31 -0.29 6.84 -12.19
CA ILE A 31 -0.94 5.99 -13.18
C ILE A 31 -2.39 6.43 -13.35
N THR A 32 -2.74 6.81 -14.57
CA THR A 32 -4.11 7.14 -14.96
C THR A 32 -4.71 6.09 -15.88
N GLN A 33 -3.90 5.48 -16.75
CA GLN A 33 -4.32 4.47 -17.72
C GLN A 33 -3.84 3.09 -17.29
N PHE A 34 -4.79 2.17 -17.09
CA PHE A 34 -4.54 0.77 -16.71
C PHE A 34 -4.59 -0.18 -17.91
N ASP A 35 -5.38 0.16 -18.93
CA ASP A 35 -5.45 -0.57 -20.18
C ASP A 35 -4.84 0.28 -21.30
N THR A 36 -4.06 -0.34 -22.18
CA THR A 36 -3.44 0.31 -23.34
C THR A 36 -3.44 -0.64 -24.52
N GLY A 37 -3.61 -0.10 -25.73
CA GLY A 37 -3.74 -0.87 -26.96
C GLY A 37 -5.18 -1.34 -27.19
N ASN A 38 -5.35 -2.43 -27.94
CA ASN A 38 -6.66 -2.89 -28.36
C ASN A 38 -7.25 -3.91 -27.37
N VAL A 39 -8.17 -3.45 -26.51
CA VAL A 39 -8.82 -4.26 -25.47
C VAL A 39 -9.82 -5.29 -26.04
N HIS A 40 -10.33 -5.06 -27.24
CA HIS A 40 -11.35 -5.92 -27.87
C HIS A 40 -10.74 -7.07 -28.66
N GLN A 41 -9.47 -6.96 -29.04
CA GLN A 41 -8.78 -7.98 -29.82
C GLN A 41 -8.32 -9.12 -28.92
N GLN A 42 -8.43 -10.35 -29.45
CA GLN A 42 -7.94 -11.54 -28.78
C GLN A 42 -6.48 -11.81 -29.17
N TYR A 43 -5.68 -12.20 -28.18
CA TYR A 43 -4.25 -12.47 -28.33
C TYR A 43 -3.97 -13.91 -27.91
N ARG A 44 -3.30 -14.67 -28.79
CA ARG A 44 -2.90 -16.07 -28.51
C ARG A 44 -1.85 -16.17 -27.41
N PHE A 45 -0.93 -15.21 -27.36
CA PHE A 45 0.15 -15.19 -26.38
C PHE A 45 -0.09 -14.12 -25.32
N GLN A 46 -0.01 -14.54 -24.07
CA GLN A 46 -0.12 -13.67 -22.92
C GLN A 46 1.14 -13.79 -22.05
N PHE A 47 1.72 -12.65 -21.73
CA PHE A 47 2.83 -12.54 -20.81
C PHE A 47 2.35 -11.92 -19.50
N SER A 48 2.71 -12.54 -18.38
CA SER A 48 2.41 -12.04 -17.05
C SER A 48 3.71 -11.71 -16.31
N VAL A 49 3.81 -10.49 -15.79
CA VAL A 49 4.91 -10.07 -14.91
C VAL A 49 4.48 -10.31 -13.47
N LYS A 50 5.14 -11.24 -12.79
CA LYS A 50 4.86 -11.60 -11.39
C LYS A 50 5.98 -11.13 -10.47
N ALA A 51 5.62 -10.69 -9.28
CA ALA A 51 6.58 -10.35 -8.23
C ALA A 51 7.19 -11.62 -7.62
N GLU A 52 8.52 -11.68 -7.52
CA GLU A 52 9.22 -12.80 -6.84
C GLU A 52 9.39 -12.57 -5.34
N GLU A 53 9.35 -11.31 -4.91
CA GLU A 53 9.45 -10.91 -3.50
C GLU A 53 8.21 -10.11 -3.08
N ALA A 54 7.89 -10.14 -1.78
CA ALA A 54 6.92 -9.24 -1.21
C ALA A 54 7.52 -7.84 -1.05
N GLY A 55 6.81 -6.81 -1.51
CA GLY A 55 7.33 -5.44 -1.46
C GLY A 55 6.31 -4.40 -1.90
N ASN A 56 6.62 -3.15 -1.60
CA ASN A 56 5.90 -2.01 -2.14
C ASN A 56 6.46 -1.61 -3.49
N ILE A 57 5.55 -1.39 -4.43
CA ILE A 57 5.84 -0.88 -5.77
C ILE A 57 5.13 0.46 -5.92
N GLN A 58 5.90 1.53 -6.12
CA GLN A 58 5.33 2.86 -6.27
C GLN A 58 4.58 3.01 -7.59
N ASP A 59 3.56 3.86 -7.58
CA ASP A 59 2.81 4.27 -8.78
C ASP A 59 3.72 4.70 -9.94
N LYS A 60 4.78 5.45 -9.66
CA LYS A 60 5.77 5.91 -10.66
C LYS A 60 6.54 4.76 -11.29
N ALA A 61 6.86 3.72 -10.53
CA ALA A 61 7.60 2.57 -11.04
C ALA A 61 6.72 1.77 -12.01
N LEU A 62 5.45 1.57 -11.65
CA LEU A 62 4.45 0.95 -12.51
C LEU A 62 4.16 1.79 -13.77
N GLU A 63 4.05 3.11 -13.63
CA GLU A 63 3.90 4.03 -14.78
C GLU A 63 5.10 3.94 -15.73
N ALA A 64 6.32 3.97 -15.18
CA ALA A 64 7.55 3.84 -15.97
C ALA A 64 7.65 2.49 -16.66
N ALA A 65 7.23 1.40 -15.99
CA ALA A 65 7.13 0.09 -16.58
C ALA A 65 6.12 0.08 -17.75
N ARG A 66 4.91 0.62 -17.57
CA ARG A 66 3.89 0.73 -18.64
C ARG A 66 4.44 1.47 -19.85
N VAL A 67 4.96 2.69 -19.64
CA VAL A 67 5.51 3.52 -20.73
C VAL A 67 6.67 2.82 -21.44
N SER A 68 7.51 2.08 -20.73
CA SER A 68 8.60 1.32 -21.34
C SER A 68 8.12 0.20 -22.26
N ILE A 69 7.03 -0.48 -21.88
CA ILE A 69 6.42 -1.54 -22.70
C ILE A 69 5.78 -0.93 -23.94
N VAL A 70 4.93 0.08 -23.73
CA VAL A 70 4.19 0.76 -24.80
C VAL A 70 5.14 1.33 -25.85
N ARG A 71 6.24 1.97 -25.45
CA ARG A 71 7.23 2.52 -26.40
C ARG A 71 7.90 1.48 -27.31
N VAL A 72 8.02 0.24 -26.86
CA VAL A 72 8.59 -0.85 -27.68
C VAL A 72 7.49 -1.47 -28.54
N MET A 73 6.34 -1.76 -27.93
CA MET A 73 5.23 -2.40 -28.62
C MET A 73 4.57 -1.50 -29.67
N ASP A 74 4.51 -0.18 -29.47
CA ASP A 74 3.99 0.76 -30.46
C ASP A 74 4.84 0.77 -31.73
N LYS A 75 6.16 0.58 -31.61
CA LYS A 75 7.07 0.52 -32.76
C LYS A 75 6.92 -0.78 -33.54
N ALA A 76 6.65 -1.89 -32.85
CA ALA A 76 6.57 -3.21 -33.46
C ALA A 76 5.16 -3.52 -34.00
N ALA A 77 4.12 -3.09 -33.28
CA ALA A 77 2.78 -3.62 -33.44
C ALA A 77 1.71 -2.55 -33.73
N SER A 78 2.02 -1.25 -33.71
CA SER A 78 1.10 -0.14 -34.05
C SER A 78 -0.34 -0.35 -33.57
N ASN A 79 -0.53 -0.66 -32.27
CA ASN A 79 -1.79 -1.01 -31.57
C ASN A 79 -2.26 -2.48 -31.61
N ASN A 80 -1.55 -3.42 -32.23
CA ASN A 80 -1.85 -4.86 -32.19
C ASN A 80 -1.30 -5.55 -30.92
N PHE A 81 -1.53 -4.96 -29.76
CA PHE A 81 -1.24 -5.52 -28.45
C PHE A 81 -2.23 -5.01 -27.41
N HIS A 82 -2.35 -5.72 -26.29
CA HIS A 82 -3.10 -5.26 -25.12
C HIS A 82 -2.23 -5.34 -23.88
N LEU A 83 -2.01 -4.19 -23.24
CA LEU A 83 -1.32 -4.10 -21.97
C LEU A 83 -2.32 -3.75 -20.87
N LYS A 84 -2.38 -4.59 -19.83
CA LYS A 84 -3.19 -4.36 -18.63
C LYS A 84 -2.33 -4.29 -17.38
N VAL A 85 -2.44 -3.19 -16.65
CA VAL A 85 -1.91 -3.03 -15.29
C VAL A 85 -2.92 -3.63 -14.31
N ARG A 86 -2.53 -4.70 -13.60
CA ARG A 86 -3.47 -5.52 -12.80
C ARG A 86 -3.75 -4.99 -11.42
N LYS A 87 -2.77 -4.32 -10.80
CA LYS A 87 -2.86 -3.85 -9.42
C LYS A 87 -2.95 -2.34 -9.38
N TYR A 88 -4.01 -1.83 -8.75
CA TYR A 88 -4.15 -0.41 -8.47
C TYR A 88 -3.38 -0.03 -7.19
N PRO A 89 -2.65 1.10 -7.17
CA PRO A 89 -1.87 1.52 -6.01
C PRO A 89 -2.77 2.14 -4.93
N HIS A 90 -3.32 1.31 -4.03
CA HIS A 90 -4.18 1.77 -2.93
C HIS A 90 -3.43 2.23 -1.68
N ALA A 91 -2.18 1.77 -1.48
CA ALA A 91 -1.45 2.03 -0.25
C ALA A 91 -0.81 3.42 -0.30
N ILE A 92 -1.11 4.26 0.68
CA ILE A 92 -0.58 5.62 0.75
C ILE A 92 0.70 5.63 1.58
N LEU A 93 1.77 6.08 0.96
CA LEU A 93 3.07 6.28 1.59
C LEU A 93 3.08 7.63 2.32
N ARG A 94 3.54 7.61 3.56
CA ARG A 94 3.67 8.81 4.41
C ARG A 94 5.12 9.10 4.70
N GLU A 95 5.42 10.38 4.84
CA GLU A 95 6.76 10.85 5.16
C GLU A 95 6.72 11.99 6.18
N HIS A 96 7.51 11.87 7.24
CA HIS A 96 7.85 13.00 8.09
C HIS A 96 8.94 13.82 7.39
N LYS A 97 8.58 15.04 6.98
CA LYS A 97 9.48 15.95 6.27
C LYS A 97 10.21 16.82 7.28
N MET A 98 11.49 16.53 7.48
CA MET A 98 12.38 17.35 8.32
C MET A 98 12.81 18.61 7.58
N ALA A 99 12.92 19.73 8.29
CA ALA A 99 13.63 20.88 7.76
C ALA A 99 15.12 20.51 7.59
N THR A 100 15.70 20.82 6.45
CA THR A 100 17.10 20.53 6.13
C THR A 100 17.85 21.84 5.91
N GLY A 101 19.06 21.95 6.44
CA GLY A 101 19.92 23.13 6.27
C GLY A 101 20.54 23.61 7.59
N ALA A 102 21.40 24.63 7.53
CA ALA A 102 21.95 25.25 8.72
C ALA A 102 20.85 25.93 9.53
N GLY A 103 20.81 25.68 10.84
CA GLY A 103 19.77 26.22 11.72
C GLY A 103 18.41 25.52 11.66
N ALA A 104 18.28 24.38 10.98
CA ALA A 104 17.03 23.61 10.91
C ALA A 104 16.50 23.18 12.30
N ASP A 105 17.40 22.95 13.25
CA ASP A 105 17.08 22.62 14.64
C ASP A 105 16.22 23.69 15.34
N ARG A 106 16.35 24.97 14.93
CA ARG A 106 15.58 26.08 15.51
C ARG A 106 14.13 26.14 15.02
N ILE A 107 13.82 25.49 13.90
CA ILE A 107 12.51 25.55 13.23
C ILE A 107 11.81 24.19 13.30
N SER A 108 12.58 23.11 13.35
CA SER A 108 12.06 21.75 13.36
C SER A 108 11.88 21.26 14.79
N ASP A 109 10.70 20.74 15.11
CA ASP A 109 10.37 20.09 16.39
C ASP A 109 11.04 18.71 16.59
N GLY A 110 12.10 18.41 15.84
CA GLY A 110 12.73 17.09 15.84
C GLY A 110 11.75 15.97 15.45
N MET A 111 11.64 14.97 16.32
CA MET A 111 10.74 13.81 16.15
C MET A 111 9.42 13.93 16.93
N ARG A 112 9.16 15.07 17.55
CA ARG A 112 7.85 15.32 18.19
C ARG A 112 6.78 15.40 17.10
N LEU A 113 5.65 14.71 17.30
CA LEU A 113 4.56 14.61 16.30
C LEU A 113 5.03 14.11 14.92
N ALA A 114 5.94 13.12 14.90
CA ALA A 114 6.55 12.58 13.68
C ALA A 114 5.59 11.85 12.70
N PHE A 115 4.28 11.99 12.85
CA PHE A 115 3.33 11.39 11.92
C PHE A 115 3.43 12.07 10.55
N GLY A 116 3.75 11.27 9.54
CA GLY A 116 4.07 11.77 8.21
C GLY A 116 2.85 12.27 7.43
N LYS A 117 3.11 13.22 6.52
CA LYS A 117 2.16 13.66 5.50
C LYS A 117 2.14 12.64 4.35
N PRO A 118 1.02 12.45 3.64
CA PRO A 118 0.97 11.56 2.47
C PRO A 118 1.84 12.12 1.33
N VAL A 119 2.64 11.26 0.68
CA VAL A 119 3.63 11.64 -0.36
C VAL A 119 3.43 10.89 -1.67
N GLY A 120 2.84 9.70 -1.65
CA GLY A 120 2.62 8.94 -2.88
C GLY A 120 1.80 7.68 -2.66
N HIS A 121 1.52 7.00 -3.77
CA HIS A 121 0.76 5.75 -3.79
C HIS A 121 1.68 4.58 -4.12
N ALA A 122 1.34 3.42 -3.58
CA ALA A 122 2.05 2.18 -3.80
C ALA A 122 1.08 0.98 -3.87
N VAL A 123 1.51 -0.05 -4.58
CA VAL A 123 0.94 -1.40 -4.53
C VAL A 123 1.73 -2.19 -3.50
N ARG A 124 1.05 -2.79 -2.52
CA ARG A 124 1.61 -3.86 -1.69
C ARG A 124 1.51 -5.17 -2.48
N ALA A 125 2.61 -5.58 -3.09
CA ALA A 125 2.70 -6.83 -3.82
C ALA A 125 3.11 -7.96 -2.87
N GLN A 126 2.40 -9.08 -2.91
CA GLN A 126 2.82 -10.34 -2.31
C GLN A 126 3.63 -11.15 -3.33
N ILE A 127 4.32 -12.18 -2.85
CA ILE A 127 5.03 -13.14 -3.71
C ILE A 127 4.02 -13.78 -4.67
N GLY A 128 4.38 -13.86 -5.95
CA GLY A 128 3.53 -14.41 -7.01
C GLY A 128 2.45 -13.45 -7.53
N ALA A 129 2.31 -12.24 -6.99
CA ALA A 129 1.30 -11.30 -7.44
C ALA A 129 1.57 -10.83 -8.88
N THR A 130 0.58 -10.98 -9.76
CA THR A 130 0.64 -10.46 -11.13
C THR A 130 0.48 -8.94 -11.14
N LEU A 131 1.47 -8.24 -11.70
CA LEU A 131 1.51 -6.78 -11.76
C LEU A 131 1.04 -6.24 -13.10
N LEU A 132 1.55 -6.83 -14.18
CA LEU A 132 1.32 -6.42 -15.56
C LEU A 132 0.99 -7.64 -16.40
N THR A 133 0.14 -7.45 -17.40
CA THR A 133 -0.18 -8.46 -18.41
C THR A 133 -0.06 -7.85 -19.80
N LEU A 134 0.64 -8.53 -20.70
CA LEU A 134 0.78 -8.12 -22.09
C LEU A 134 0.26 -9.24 -23.00
N GLY A 135 -0.77 -8.96 -23.78
CA GLY A 135 -1.24 -9.80 -24.88
C GLY A 135 -0.62 -9.37 -26.21
N CYS A 136 -0.10 -10.32 -26.98
CA CYS A 136 0.40 -10.07 -28.33
C CYS A 136 0.14 -11.24 -29.29
N ARG A 137 0.27 -10.96 -30.59
CA ARG A 137 0.26 -11.98 -31.65
C ARG A 137 1.59 -12.74 -31.69
N SER A 138 1.61 -13.87 -32.41
CA SER A 138 2.80 -14.70 -32.65
C SER A 138 3.98 -13.89 -33.19
N GLU A 139 3.71 -12.99 -34.13
CA GLU A 139 4.72 -12.16 -34.80
C GLU A 139 5.49 -11.25 -33.83
N ASN A 140 4.80 -10.76 -32.78
CA ASN A 140 5.33 -9.73 -31.87
C ASN A 140 5.91 -10.31 -30.57
N VAL A 141 6.00 -11.63 -30.44
CA VAL A 141 6.60 -12.32 -29.29
C VAL A 141 8.05 -11.89 -28.98
N PRO A 142 8.98 -11.75 -29.95
CA PRO A 142 10.36 -11.36 -29.63
C PRO A 142 10.43 -9.94 -29.05
N GLU A 143 9.65 -9.01 -29.62
CA GLU A 143 9.58 -7.63 -29.16
C GLU A 143 8.91 -7.52 -27.79
N ALA A 144 7.88 -8.33 -27.53
CA ALA A 144 7.25 -8.43 -26.21
C ALA A 144 8.25 -8.86 -25.12
N LYS A 145 9.12 -9.83 -25.40
CA LYS A 145 10.17 -10.25 -24.45
C LYS A 145 11.16 -9.11 -24.14
N ILE A 146 11.56 -8.35 -25.16
CA ILE A 146 12.46 -7.20 -24.99
C ILE A 146 11.78 -6.09 -24.18
N ALA A 147 10.51 -5.80 -24.49
CA ALA A 147 9.70 -4.82 -23.78
C ALA A 147 9.56 -5.15 -22.29
N LEU A 148 9.26 -6.41 -21.97
CA LEU A 148 9.09 -6.87 -20.60
C LEU A 148 10.40 -6.89 -19.81
N ARG A 149 11.53 -7.23 -20.46
CA ARG A 149 12.87 -7.11 -19.84
C ARG A 149 13.23 -5.65 -19.54
N LYS A 150 12.83 -4.69 -20.38
CA LYS A 150 13.03 -3.26 -20.09
C LYS A 150 12.15 -2.80 -18.94
N ALA A 151 10.93 -3.34 -18.85
CA ALA A 151 9.97 -3.04 -17.79
C ALA A 151 10.38 -3.61 -16.44
N SER A 152 10.95 -4.82 -16.39
CA SER A 152 11.43 -5.44 -15.15
C SER A 152 12.47 -4.56 -14.44
N ASN A 153 13.34 -3.90 -15.20
CA ASN A 153 14.34 -2.96 -14.66
C ASN A 153 13.73 -1.68 -14.06
N LYS A 154 12.43 -1.39 -14.27
CA LYS A 154 11.75 -0.22 -13.69
C LYS A 154 11.08 -0.52 -12.36
N LEU A 155 10.81 -1.79 -12.08
CA LEU A 155 10.14 -2.23 -10.86
C LEU A 155 11.14 -2.28 -9.69
N SER A 156 10.65 -2.00 -8.48
CA SER A 156 11.47 -1.97 -7.26
C SER A 156 11.78 -3.36 -6.69
N VAL A 157 11.07 -4.38 -7.19
CA VAL A 157 11.07 -5.76 -6.71
C VAL A 157 11.52 -6.65 -7.87
N PRO A 158 12.31 -7.72 -7.63
CA PRO A 158 12.62 -8.69 -8.67
C PRO A 158 11.32 -9.31 -9.19
N VAL A 159 11.26 -9.49 -10.51
CA VAL A 159 10.07 -9.99 -11.19
C VAL A 159 10.43 -11.09 -12.17
N ARG A 160 9.51 -12.05 -12.28
CA ARG A 160 9.53 -13.09 -13.29
C ARG A 160 8.55 -12.76 -14.40
N VAL A 161 8.94 -13.11 -15.63
CA VAL A 161 8.02 -13.10 -16.77
C VAL A 161 7.59 -14.52 -17.04
N GLU A 162 6.29 -14.76 -17.01
CA GLU A 162 5.68 -16.03 -17.41
C GLU A 162 4.93 -15.85 -18.72
N MET A 163 5.07 -16.82 -19.62
CA MET A 163 4.39 -16.86 -20.90
C MET A 163 3.33 -17.95 -20.85
N ILE A 164 2.09 -17.58 -21.17
CA ILE A 164 0.96 -18.49 -21.29
C ILE A 164 0.50 -18.43 -22.74
N GLU A 165 0.41 -19.60 -23.37
CA GLU A 165 -0.25 -19.75 -24.67
C GLU A 165 -1.70 -20.13 -24.42
N LEU A 166 -2.62 -19.27 -24.83
CA LEU A 166 -4.04 -19.53 -24.71
C LEU A 166 -4.46 -20.42 -25.88
N GLN A 167 -4.75 -21.69 -25.60
CA GLN A 167 -5.35 -22.63 -26.55
C GLN A 167 -6.88 -22.54 -26.44
N GLY A 168 -7.55 -22.25 -27.56
CA GLY A 168 -9.01 -22.12 -27.64
C GLY A 168 -9.50 -20.68 -27.59
N PHE A 169 -9.98 -20.17 -28.73
CA PHE A 169 -10.52 -18.81 -28.90
C PHE A 169 -11.98 -18.72 -28.40
N THR A 170 -12.26 -19.12 -27.16
CA THR A 170 -13.61 -18.99 -26.56
C THR A 170 -13.67 -17.80 -25.61
N GLU A 171 -14.84 -17.18 -25.48
CA GLU A 171 -15.08 -16.00 -24.64
C GLU A 171 -14.72 -16.20 -23.14
N GLU A 172 -14.61 -17.45 -22.70
CA GLU A 172 -14.15 -17.81 -21.34
C GLU A 172 -12.65 -17.53 -21.13
N THR A 173 -11.81 -17.76 -22.15
CA THR A 173 -10.37 -17.42 -22.08
C THR A 173 -10.16 -15.91 -22.00
N ARG A 174 -11.06 -15.09 -22.55
CA ARG A 174 -11.07 -13.63 -22.44
C ARG A 174 -11.30 -13.19 -20.98
N ALA A 175 -12.21 -13.84 -20.27
CA ALA A 175 -12.50 -13.54 -18.87
C ALA A 175 -11.35 -13.98 -17.96
N ALA A 176 -10.84 -15.21 -18.12
CA ALA A 176 -9.69 -15.71 -17.34
C ALA A 176 -8.41 -14.87 -17.59
N ALA A 177 -8.21 -14.44 -18.84
CA ALA A 177 -7.11 -13.55 -19.19
C ALA A 177 -7.24 -12.21 -18.47
N LEU A 178 -8.41 -11.55 -18.45
CA LEU A 178 -8.60 -10.21 -17.87
C LEU A 178 -9.06 -10.18 -16.39
N ALA A 179 -9.38 -11.32 -15.79
CA ALA A 179 -9.79 -11.41 -14.40
C ALA A 179 -8.64 -10.96 -13.46
N PRO A 180 -8.94 -10.23 -12.37
CA PRO A 180 -8.01 -10.19 -11.27
C PRO A 180 -7.79 -11.64 -10.82
N VAL A 181 -6.54 -12.10 -10.77
CA VAL A 181 -6.20 -13.37 -10.11
C VAL A 181 -6.71 -13.22 -8.68
N GLU A 182 -7.84 -13.86 -8.40
CA GLU A 182 -8.42 -13.92 -7.07
C GLU A 182 -7.33 -14.43 -6.13
N ALA A 183 -7.13 -13.70 -5.03
CA ALA A 183 -6.30 -14.21 -3.95
C ALA A 183 -6.86 -15.59 -3.58
N PRO A 184 -6.04 -16.63 -3.39
CA PRO A 184 -6.54 -17.83 -2.78
C PRO A 184 -7.18 -17.41 -1.46
N LYS A 185 -8.49 -17.65 -1.32
CA LYS A 185 -9.15 -17.61 -0.02
C LYS A 185 -8.29 -18.49 0.89
N PRO A 186 -7.89 -18.05 2.10
CA PRO A 186 -7.34 -18.98 3.06
C PRO A 186 -8.48 -19.92 3.44
N GLU A 187 -8.55 -21.06 2.75
CA GLU A 187 -9.32 -22.19 3.21
C GLU A 187 -8.73 -22.60 4.55
N ALA A 188 -9.53 -22.40 5.59
CA ALA A 188 -9.26 -22.88 6.92
C ALA A 188 -9.26 -24.41 6.87
N GLU A 189 -8.08 -25.02 6.84
CA GLU A 189 -7.93 -26.40 7.27
C GLU A 189 -8.15 -26.47 8.78
N ALA A 190 -9.27 -27.09 9.13
CA ALA A 190 -9.53 -27.62 10.44
C ALA A 190 -8.52 -28.75 10.74
N ALA A 191 -7.74 -28.58 11.80
CA ALA A 191 -7.19 -29.71 12.53
C ALA A 191 -8.17 -30.06 13.67
N PRO A 192 -8.65 -31.32 13.76
CA PRO A 192 -9.58 -31.74 14.80
C PRO A 192 -8.86 -32.01 16.13
N ALA A 193 -9.58 -31.79 17.22
CA ALA A 193 -9.20 -32.12 18.58
C ALA A 193 -9.29 -33.63 18.86
N ALA A 194 -8.39 -34.16 19.70
CA ALA A 194 -8.66 -35.29 20.58
C ALA A 194 -7.76 -35.24 21.82
N GLU A 195 -8.40 -35.36 22.98
CA GLU A 195 -7.90 -35.41 24.36
C GLU A 195 -6.89 -36.55 24.64
N ALA A 196 -5.97 -36.33 25.60
CA ALA A 196 -5.91 -37.09 26.87
C ALA A 196 -4.71 -36.69 27.75
N ALA A 197 -4.92 -36.82 29.07
CA ALA A 197 -3.98 -36.77 30.21
C ALA A 197 -3.60 -35.36 30.72
N ALA A 198 -4.24 -34.81 31.76
CA ALA A 198 -4.24 -35.21 33.18
C ALA A 198 -2.96 -34.79 33.94
N GLU A 199 -3.22 -34.19 35.11
CA GLU A 199 -2.34 -33.98 36.26
C GLU A 199 -1.59 -32.64 36.39
N ALA A 200 -2.17 -31.78 37.23
CA ALA A 200 -1.55 -30.60 37.81
C ALA A 200 -0.66 -31.01 39.01
N PRO A 201 0.48 -30.33 39.24
CA PRO A 201 1.09 -30.33 40.56
C PRO A 201 0.96 -28.97 41.27
N GLU A 202 0.75 -29.11 42.57
CA GLU A 202 0.47 -28.11 43.60
C GLU A 202 1.56 -27.03 43.79
N LYS A 203 1.14 -25.90 44.34
CA LYS A 203 2.01 -24.95 45.05
C LYS A 203 2.48 -25.57 46.37
N PRO A 204 3.75 -25.44 46.77
CA PRO A 204 4.11 -25.53 48.17
C PRO A 204 4.09 -24.15 48.85
N GLU A 205 3.45 -24.12 50.01
CA GLU A 205 3.38 -23.01 50.95
C GLU A 205 4.74 -22.72 51.64
N ALA A 206 4.79 -21.53 52.24
CA ALA A 206 5.93 -20.92 52.90
C ALA A 206 6.41 -21.64 54.18
N THR A 207 7.71 -21.54 54.48
CA THR A 207 8.21 -21.65 55.87
C THR A 207 9.46 -20.80 56.08
N GLY A 208 9.39 -19.88 57.05
CA GLY A 208 10.52 -19.24 57.77
C GLY A 208 11.32 -18.18 56.99
N GLY A 209 11.43 -16.91 57.38
CA GLY A 209 11.21 -16.24 58.65
C GLY A 209 12.48 -15.45 59.04
N ARG A 210 12.51 -14.13 58.77
CA ARG A 210 13.06 -13.06 59.64
C ARG A 210 13.08 -11.70 58.94
N THR A 211 12.22 -10.81 59.42
CA THR A 211 12.40 -9.39 59.81
C THR A 211 13.70 -8.67 59.34
N VAL A 212 13.75 -7.38 58.99
CA VAL A 212 13.16 -6.20 59.67
C VAL A 212 13.27 -4.93 58.76
N LEU A 213 12.37 -3.95 58.96
CA LEU A 213 12.49 -2.48 58.67
C LEU A 213 12.39 -2.05 57.18
N GLY A 214 11.58 -1.08 56.77
CA GLY A 214 10.68 -0.16 57.46
C GLY A 214 10.27 0.99 56.54
N LYS A 215 9.09 1.57 56.79
CA LYS A 215 8.59 2.92 56.42
C LYS A 215 8.50 3.23 54.91
N GLY A 216 7.39 3.69 54.34
CA GLY A 216 6.11 4.15 54.83
C GLY A 216 5.29 4.54 53.60
N GLY A 217 4.00 4.24 53.60
CA GLY A 217 3.11 4.59 52.50
C GLY A 217 2.73 6.07 52.50
N LYS A 218 2.31 6.58 51.34
CA LYS A 218 0.92 7.04 51.12
C LYS A 218 0.69 7.36 49.63
N LEU A 219 -0.31 6.73 49.03
CA LEU A 219 -0.91 7.18 47.76
C LEU A 219 -1.70 8.48 47.99
N PRO A 220 -1.67 9.47 47.09
CA PRO A 220 -2.67 10.54 47.11
C PRO A 220 -3.91 10.15 46.30
N SER A 221 -5.05 10.33 46.96
CA SER A 221 -6.43 10.19 46.49
C SER A 221 -6.84 11.27 45.49
N LYS A 222 -7.85 10.92 44.68
CA LYS A 222 -8.59 11.76 43.73
C LYS A 222 -9.39 12.88 44.42
N GLU A 223 -9.85 13.80 43.56
CA GLU A 223 -10.89 14.84 43.74
C GLU A 223 -10.43 16.27 44.03
N THR A 224 -10.35 17.08 42.96
CA THR A 224 -10.83 18.47 42.96
C THR A 224 -11.19 18.88 41.53
N THR A 225 -12.46 19.18 41.31
CA THR A 225 -13.06 19.75 40.10
C THR A 225 -12.61 21.21 39.90
N PRO A 226 -12.33 21.69 38.67
CA PRO A 226 -12.10 23.12 38.43
C PRO A 226 -13.42 23.90 38.27
N PRO A 227 -13.52 25.16 38.75
CA PRO A 227 -14.74 25.95 38.66
C PRO A 227 -14.95 26.54 37.25
N ALA A 228 -16.22 26.53 36.82
CA ALA A 228 -16.71 27.10 35.58
C ALA A 228 -16.48 28.63 35.52
N LYS A 229 -15.96 29.12 34.39
CA LYS A 229 -15.95 30.55 34.04
C LYS A 229 -17.10 30.86 33.09
N ALA A 230 -17.86 31.89 33.47
CA ALA A 230 -19.08 32.38 32.87
C ALA A 230 -18.95 32.87 31.42
N GLU A 231 -19.94 32.53 30.61
CA GLU A 231 -20.27 33.16 29.32
C GLU A 231 -20.72 34.61 29.52
N LYS A 232 -20.28 35.50 28.62
CA LYS A 232 -20.82 36.86 28.46
C LYS A 232 -22.00 36.85 27.48
N PRO A 233 -23.02 37.71 27.69
CA PRO A 233 -24.27 37.65 26.95
C PRO A 233 -24.20 38.28 25.54
N GLU A 234 -25.07 37.74 24.68
CA GLU A 234 -25.31 38.06 23.28
C GLU A 234 -25.69 39.55 23.03
N ALA A 235 -25.13 40.12 21.96
CA ALA A 235 -25.56 41.41 21.42
C ALA A 235 -26.59 41.20 20.30
N LYS A 236 -27.79 41.78 20.47
CA LYS A 236 -28.85 41.84 19.45
C LYS A 236 -28.46 42.76 18.28
N PRO A 237 -28.95 42.51 17.04
CA PRO A 237 -28.65 43.34 15.89
C PRO A 237 -29.49 44.63 15.87
N ALA A 238 -28.84 45.77 15.64
CA ALA A 238 -29.50 47.07 15.48
C ALA A 238 -30.08 47.21 14.07
N ALA A 239 -31.36 47.55 14.02
CA ALA A 239 -32.13 47.85 12.83
C ALA A 239 -31.58 49.11 12.10
N GLY A 240 -31.22 48.97 10.83
CA GLY A 240 -30.94 50.08 9.94
C GLY A 240 -32.24 50.80 9.56
N LYS A 241 -32.40 52.03 10.01
CA LYS A 241 -33.51 52.92 9.67
C LYS A 241 -33.09 53.86 8.54
N LYS A 242 -33.95 53.93 7.53
CA LYS A 242 -33.99 54.88 6.40
C LYS A 242 -33.77 56.33 6.84
N GLY A 243 -33.19 57.15 5.95
CA GLY A 243 -33.50 58.59 5.94
C GLY A 243 -32.52 59.53 5.23
N LYS A 244 -32.97 60.00 4.06
CA LYS A 244 -32.61 61.21 3.28
C LYS A 244 -31.26 61.27 2.57
#